data_AF-A0A091PF64-F1
#
_entry.id   AF-A0A091PF64-F1
#
_cell.length_a   1.000
_cell.length_b   1.000
_cell.length_c   1.000
_cell.angle_alpha   90.00
_cell.angle_beta   90.00
_cell.angle_gamma   90.00
#
_symmetry.space_group_name_H-M   'P 1'
#
loop_
_entity.id
_entity.type
_entity.pdbx_description
1 polymer ?
#
loop_
_entity_poly.entity_id
_entity_poly.type
_entity_poly.pdbx_seq_one_letter_code
_entity_poly.pdbx_strand_id
1 'polypeptide(L)'
;VGQTAGYFLGNVLFLALESASFCNKYLRFQPQPQGIVTLSDFLFFWGAVFLITTTLVALLKKENKELTPTKEETKGITDTYRLLFSIIKMPAVLTFCLLILTAKVGFSAADAVTGLKLVEEGVPKEHLALLAVPMVPLQIILPLIISKYTAGPQPLNTFYKAMPFRLLLGLEFAFLVWWTPKVKHEGGFPVYYYVVVLLSYALHQITLYSMYVAIMAFNAKVSDPLIGGTYMTLLNTVSNLGGNWPSTVALWLAVFLYLQRILNASTSASLFQLCTKAGGSCVTTLDGYYVESVICVILGFGWWFLLGPKFKKLQDEGQTSWKCKRTN
;
A
#
# COMPACT_ATOMS: atom_id res chain seq x y z
N VAL A 1 6.33 6.55 -10.73
CA VAL A 1 5.97 7.97 -11.02
C VAL A 1 4.58 8.07 -11.64
N GLY A 2 4.34 7.53 -12.85
CA GLY A 2 3.01 7.63 -13.50
C GLY A 2 1.85 7.07 -12.67
N GLN A 3 1.97 5.87 -12.10
CA GLN A 3 0.95 5.29 -11.22
C GLN A 3 0.65 6.17 -9.99
N THR A 4 1.68 6.70 -9.35
CA THR A 4 1.57 7.56 -8.17
C THR A 4 0.87 8.88 -8.51
N ALA A 5 1.24 9.51 -9.62
CA ALA A 5 0.60 10.73 -10.11
C ALA A 5 -0.87 10.48 -10.46
N GLY A 6 -1.18 9.36 -11.12
CA GLY A 6 -2.55 8.95 -11.44
C GLY A 6 -3.41 8.76 -10.19
N TYR A 7 -2.89 8.07 -9.17
CA TYR A 7 -3.59 7.91 -7.88
C TYR A 7 -3.86 9.25 -7.19
N PHE A 8 -2.87 10.15 -7.18
CA PHE A 8 -3.05 11.49 -6.60
C PHE A 8 -4.13 12.29 -7.32
N LEU A 9 -4.07 12.35 -8.65
CA LEU A 9 -5.04 13.07 -9.48
C LEU A 9 -6.44 12.45 -9.36
N GLY A 10 -6.52 11.12 -9.33
CA GLY A 10 -7.76 10.35 -9.30
C GLY A 10 -8.46 10.31 -7.94
N ASN A 11 -7.71 10.35 -6.83
CA ASN A 11 -8.27 10.19 -5.49
C ASN A 11 -8.19 11.50 -4.69
N VAL A 12 -6.98 12.00 -4.43
CA VAL A 12 -6.76 13.13 -3.51
C VAL A 12 -7.25 14.44 -4.12
N LEU A 13 -6.85 14.74 -5.36
CA LEU A 13 -7.27 15.96 -6.05
C LEU A 13 -8.79 15.94 -6.30
N PHE A 14 -9.32 14.79 -6.71
CA PHE A 14 -10.75 14.62 -6.92
C PHE A 14 -11.55 14.85 -5.63
N LEU A 15 -11.23 14.17 -4.52
CA LEU A 15 -11.92 14.34 -3.23
C LEU A 15 -11.86 15.78 -2.71
N ALA A 16 -10.73 16.46 -2.93
CA ALA A 16 -10.60 17.87 -2.55
C ALA A 16 -11.52 18.77 -3.40
N LEU A 17 -11.62 18.54 -4.70
CA LEU A 17 -12.46 19.33 -5.61
C LEU A 17 -13.95 19.00 -5.53
N GLU A 18 -14.30 17.79 -5.08
CA GLU A 18 -15.68 17.34 -4.88
C GLU A 18 -16.26 17.81 -3.53
N SER A 19 -15.41 17.97 -2.52
CA SER A 19 -15.82 18.43 -1.19
C SER A 19 -16.21 19.92 -1.19
N ALA A 20 -17.49 20.21 -0.94
CA ALA A 20 -17.99 21.57 -0.78
C ALA A 20 -17.34 22.29 0.42
N SER A 21 -17.09 21.59 1.53
CA SER A 21 -16.44 22.17 2.72
C SER A 21 -15.00 22.62 2.40
N PHE A 22 -14.26 21.79 1.66
CA PHE A 22 -12.91 22.12 1.23
C PHE A 22 -12.90 23.28 0.23
N CYS A 23 -13.73 23.20 -0.82
CA CYS A 23 -13.79 24.24 -1.85
C CYS A 23 -14.20 25.59 -1.25
N ASN A 24 -15.20 25.64 -0.38
CA ASN A 24 -15.66 26.88 0.24
C ASN A 24 -14.63 27.48 1.21
N LYS A 25 -13.76 26.65 1.80
CA LYS A 25 -12.74 27.10 2.76
C LYS A 25 -11.44 27.55 2.09
N TYR A 26 -11.03 26.91 0.99
CA TYR A 26 -9.70 27.11 0.41
C TYR A 26 -9.69 27.60 -1.05
N LEU A 27 -10.77 27.40 -1.83
CA LEU A 27 -10.76 27.64 -3.28
C LEU A 27 -11.79 28.68 -3.74
N ARG A 28 -12.88 28.89 -3.01
CA ARG A 28 -13.97 29.80 -3.36
C ARG A 28 -14.01 31.03 -2.47
N PHE A 29 -14.37 32.16 -3.08
CA PHE A 29 -14.67 33.40 -2.38
C PHE A 29 -16.13 33.48 -1.88
N GLN A 30 -17.06 32.76 -2.52
CA GLN A 30 -18.46 32.65 -2.09
C GLN A 30 -18.84 31.19 -1.82
N PRO A 31 -19.45 30.88 -0.65
CA PRO A 31 -19.83 29.51 -0.31
C PRO A 31 -20.93 28.99 -1.23
N GLN A 32 -20.77 27.76 -1.72
CA GLN A 32 -21.80 27.04 -2.47
C GLN A 32 -21.99 25.62 -1.94
N PRO A 33 -23.17 25.01 -2.11
CA PRO A 33 -23.50 23.72 -1.50
C PRO A 33 -22.81 22.51 -2.16
N GLN A 34 -22.26 22.64 -3.37
CA GLN A 34 -21.64 21.56 -4.13
C GLN A 34 -20.14 21.79 -4.31
N GLY A 35 -19.33 20.75 -4.54
CA GLY A 35 -17.92 20.89 -4.92
C GLY A 35 -17.72 21.68 -6.23
N ILE A 36 -16.47 21.99 -6.57
CA ILE A 36 -16.12 22.61 -7.86
C ILE A 36 -16.30 21.61 -9.01
N VAL A 37 -16.02 20.33 -8.75
CA VAL A 37 -16.09 19.26 -9.75
C VAL A 37 -17.01 18.17 -9.24
N THR A 38 -17.95 17.73 -10.07
CA THR A 38 -18.77 16.55 -9.78
C THR A 38 -18.09 15.28 -10.27
N LEU A 39 -18.47 14.13 -9.71
CA LEU A 39 -17.98 12.83 -10.18
C LEU A 39 -18.23 12.64 -11.70
N SER A 40 -19.41 13.03 -12.17
CA SER A 40 -19.78 12.92 -13.58
C SER A 40 -18.87 13.75 -14.48
N ASP A 41 -18.61 15.01 -14.11
CA ASP A 41 -17.73 15.90 -14.88
C ASP A 41 -16.29 15.40 -14.89
N PHE A 42 -15.82 14.89 -13.76
CA PHE A 42 -14.49 14.31 -13.63
C PHE A 42 -14.30 13.08 -14.52
N LEU A 43 -15.26 12.16 -14.50
CA LEU A 43 -15.24 10.96 -15.34
C LEU A 43 -15.34 11.30 -16.82
N PHE A 44 -16.17 12.28 -17.20
CA PHE A 44 -16.28 12.73 -18.58
C PHE A 44 -14.97 13.34 -19.08
N PHE A 45 -14.34 14.22 -18.29
CA PHE A 45 -13.05 14.82 -18.63
C PHE A 45 -11.96 13.76 -18.83
N TRP A 46 -11.75 12.86 -17.86
CA TRP A 46 -10.72 11.82 -17.97
C TRP A 46 -11.04 10.78 -19.04
N GLY A 47 -12.32 10.50 -19.29
CA GLY A 47 -12.76 9.67 -20.41
C GLY A 47 -12.38 10.28 -21.77
N ALA A 48 -12.60 11.58 -21.96
CA ALA A 48 -12.18 12.29 -23.17
C ALA A 48 -10.64 12.29 -23.33
N VAL A 49 -9.90 12.58 -22.26
CA VAL A 49 -8.42 12.52 -22.26
C VAL A 49 -7.94 11.12 -22.63
N PHE A 50 -8.57 10.08 -22.09
CA PHE A 50 -8.24 8.68 -22.40
C PHE A 50 -8.46 8.34 -23.87
N LEU A 51 -9.59 8.76 -24.45
CA LEU A 51 -9.88 8.54 -25.89
C LEU A 51 -8.88 9.28 -26.79
N ILE A 52 -8.59 10.55 -26.48
CA ILE A 52 -7.66 11.37 -27.26
C ILE A 52 -6.26 10.76 -27.21
N THR A 53 -5.75 10.46 -26.02
CA THR A 53 -4.41 9.88 -25.84
C THR A 53 -4.28 8.52 -26.50
N THR A 54 -5.28 7.65 -26.36
CA THR A 54 -5.29 6.32 -27.00
C THR A 54 -5.30 6.45 -28.53
N THR A 55 -6.10 7.36 -29.08
CA THR A 55 -6.15 7.62 -30.53
C THR A 55 -4.81 8.18 -31.04
N LEU A 56 -4.20 9.11 -30.30
CA LEU A 56 -2.87 9.64 -30.65
C LEU A 56 -1.81 8.54 -30.63
N VAL A 57 -1.81 7.65 -29.63
CA VAL A 57 -0.90 6.51 -29.59
C VAL A 57 -1.14 5.59 -30.78
N ALA A 58 -2.40 5.27 -31.11
CA ALA A 58 -2.74 4.40 -32.23
C ALA A 58 -2.29 4.97 -33.60
N LEU A 59 -2.38 6.29 -33.79
CA LEU A 59 -2.01 6.94 -35.06
C LEU A 59 -0.51 7.26 -35.16
N LEU A 60 0.12 7.68 -34.07
CA LEU A 60 1.50 8.20 -34.08
C LEU A 60 2.55 7.16 -33.70
N LYS A 61 2.22 6.18 -32.85
CA LYS A 61 3.19 5.18 -32.39
C LYS A 61 3.30 4.04 -33.40
N LYS A 62 4.38 4.06 -34.17
CA LYS A 62 4.77 2.93 -35.03
C LYS A 62 5.56 1.91 -34.23
N GLU A 63 5.27 0.64 -34.44
CA GLU A 63 6.03 -0.47 -33.87
C GLU A 63 7.43 -0.55 -34.50
N ASN A 64 8.43 -0.82 -33.67
CA ASN A 64 9.81 -0.89 -34.12
C ASN A 64 10.12 -2.32 -34.61
N LYS A 65 10.24 -2.48 -35.94
CA LYS A 65 10.44 -3.79 -36.59
C LYS A 65 11.83 -4.39 -36.38
N GLU A 66 12.80 -3.61 -35.89
CA GLU A 66 14.17 -4.09 -35.64
C GLU A 66 14.36 -4.78 -34.28
N LEU A 67 13.38 -4.65 -33.38
CA LEU A 67 13.40 -5.18 -32.01
C LEU A 67 12.46 -6.37 -31.82
N THR A 68 11.87 -6.93 -32.88
CA THR A 68 11.16 -8.20 -32.78
C THR A 68 12.18 -9.28 -32.39
N PRO A 69 12.14 -9.82 -31.15
CA PRO A 69 12.81 -11.08 -30.93
C PRO A 69 12.20 -12.07 -31.94
N THR A 70 13.04 -12.89 -32.54
CA THR A 70 12.80 -13.60 -33.81
C THR A 70 11.56 -14.52 -33.82
N LYS A 71 10.79 -14.63 -32.73
CA LYS A 71 9.44 -15.19 -32.67
C LYS A 71 8.67 -14.49 -31.53
N GLU A 72 7.48 -13.95 -31.81
CA GLU A 72 6.43 -13.97 -30.79
C GLU A 72 6.18 -15.45 -30.46
N GLU A 73 6.76 -15.94 -29.35
CA GLU A 73 6.78 -17.38 -29.08
C GLU A 73 5.44 -17.94 -28.66
N THR A 74 4.58 -17.12 -28.08
CA THR A 74 3.21 -17.51 -27.74
C THR A 74 2.33 -17.36 -28.97
N LYS A 75 2.22 -18.43 -29.75
CA LYS A 75 1.33 -18.50 -30.93
C LYS A 75 -0.16 -18.48 -30.55
N GLY A 76 -0.50 -18.66 -29.27
CA GLY A 76 -1.86 -18.52 -28.76
C GLY A 76 -1.97 -18.38 -27.24
N ILE A 77 -3.19 -18.09 -26.77
CA ILE A 77 -3.52 -17.89 -25.34
C ILE A 77 -3.13 -19.10 -24.49
N THR A 78 -3.36 -20.31 -25.00
CA THR A 78 -3.00 -21.57 -24.32
C THR A 78 -1.50 -21.68 -24.07
N ASP A 79 -0.68 -21.25 -25.02
CA ASP A 79 0.78 -21.26 -24.89
C ASP A 79 1.22 -20.27 -23.82
N THR A 80 0.56 -19.11 -23.73
CA THR A 80 0.79 -18.13 -22.66
C THR A 80 0.51 -18.70 -21.28
N TYR A 81 -0.60 -19.43 -21.10
CA TYR A 81 -0.90 -20.08 -19.82
C TYR A 81 0.08 -21.21 -19.50
N ARG A 82 0.46 -22.03 -20.49
CA ARG A 82 1.49 -23.08 -20.30
C ARG A 82 2.84 -22.48 -19.90
N LEU A 83 3.21 -21.36 -20.53
CA LEU A 83 4.42 -20.61 -20.20
C LEU A 83 4.35 -20.07 -18.76
N LEU A 84 3.25 -19.44 -18.38
CA LEU A 84 3.06 -18.91 -17.01
C LEU A 84 3.16 -20.02 -15.96
N PHE A 85 2.59 -21.20 -16.23
CA PHE A 85 2.72 -22.36 -15.36
C PHE A 85 4.17 -22.87 -15.28
N SER A 86 4.91 -22.79 -16.38
CA SER A 86 6.34 -23.14 -16.42
C SER A 86 7.19 -22.16 -15.61
N ILE A 87 6.88 -20.86 -15.67
CA ILE A 87 7.54 -19.81 -14.86
C ILE A 87 7.33 -20.08 -13.36
N ILE A 88 6.09 -20.33 -12.92
CA ILE A 88 5.78 -20.57 -11.51
C ILE A 88 6.47 -21.83 -10.97
N LYS A 89 6.67 -22.84 -11.80
CA LYS A 89 7.37 -24.08 -11.42
C LYS A 89 8.87 -23.90 -11.20
N MET A 90 9.45 -22.78 -11.61
CA MET A 90 10.87 -22.53 -11.39
C MET A 90 11.14 -22.30 -9.89
N PRO A 91 12.12 -22.99 -9.30
CA PRO A 91 12.32 -22.98 -7.85
C PRO A 91 12.65 -21.58 -7.30
N ALA A 92 13.44 -20.79 -8.02
CA ALA A 92 13.77 -19.41 -7.65
C ALA A 92 12.52 -18.51 -7.64
N VAL A 93 11.68 -18.64 -8.67
CA VAL A 93 10.42 -17.89 -8.81
C VAL A 93 9.42 -18.28 -7.74
N LEU A 94 9.21 -19.58 -7.53
CA LEU A 94 8.31 -20.08 -6.51
C LEU A 94 8.73 -19.62 -5.11
N THR A 95 10.03 -19.73 -4.80
CA THR A 95 10.59 -19.27 -3.53
C THR A 95 10.39 -17.76 -3.37
N PHE A 96 10.68 -16.98 -4.41
CA PHE A 96 10.46 -15.54 -4.38
C PHE A 96 8.98 -15.18 -4.18
N CYS A 97 8.06 -15.82 -4.91
CA CYS A 97 6.62 -15.64 -4.78
C CYS A 97 6.13 -15.93 -3.36
N LEU A 98 6.57 -17.02 -2.74
CA LEU A 98 6.21 -17.37 -1.36
C LEU A 98 6.75 -16.33 -0.36
N LEU A 99 7.97 -15.84 -0.58
CA LEU A 99 8.58 -14.83 0.28
C LEU A 99 7.86 -13.48 0.18
N ILE A 100 7.59 -12.97 -1.03
CA ILE A 100 6.86 -11.69 -1.19
C ILE A 100 5.40 -11.77 -0.73
N LEU A 101 4.79 -12.97 -0.79
CA LEU A 101 3.44 -13.20 -0.30
C LEU A 101 3.36 -13.07 1.24
N THR A 102 4.44 -13.39 1.95
CA THR A 102 4.48 -13.38 3.43
C THR A 102 5.22 -12.19 4.03
N ALA A 103 6.07 -11.51 3.25
CA ALA A 103 6.94 -10.43 3.74
C ALA A 103 6.21 -9.22 4.35
N LYS A 104 4.95 -8.99 3.96
CA LYS A 104 4.19 -7.80 4.39
C LYS A 104 3.26 -8.04 5.58
N VAL A 105 3.20 -9.25 6.12
CA VAL A 105 2.35 -9.60 7.27
C VAL A 105 2.66 -8.71 8.48
N GLY A 106 3.92 -8.35 8.69
CA GLY A 106 4.30 -7.53 9.83
C GLY A 106 3.82 -6.07 9.80
N PHE A 107 3.31 -5.60 8.66
CA PHE A 107 2.83 -4.23 8.50
C PHE A 107 1.30 -4.13 8.46
N SER A 108 0.57 -5.24 8.52
CA SER A 108 -0.88 -5.26 8.24
C SER A 108 -1.68 -4.38 9.19
N ALA A 109 -1.44 -4.46 10.50
CA ALA A 109 -2.10 -3.62 11.48
C ALA A 109 -1.77 -2.12 11.29
N ALA A 110 -0.49 -1.84 11.06
CA ALA A 110 0.00 -0.47 10.86
C ALA A 110 -0.61 0.18 9.60
N ASP A 111 -0.66 -0.54 8.49
CA ASP A 111 -1.11 -0.03 7.19
C ASP A 111 -2.65 -0.03 7.06
N ALA A 112 -3.36 -1.03 7.61
CA ALA A 112 -4.80 -1.19 7.40
C ALA A 112 -5.67 -0.62 8.53
N VAL A 113 -5.20 -0.66 9.78
CA VAL A 113 -6.04 -0.39 10.96
C VAL A 113 -5.77 0.99 11.59
N THR A 114 -4.53 1.46 11.59
CA THR A 114 -4.12 2.74 12.23
C THR A 114 -4.98 3.93 11.79
N GLY A 115 -5.20 4.10 10.48
CA GLY A 115 -5.97 5.22 9.95
C GLY A 115 -7.42 5.24 10.44
N LEU A 116 -8.04 4.05 10.57
CA LEU A 116 -9.38 3.90 11.13
C LEU A 116 -9.39 4.23 12.61
N LYS A 117 -8.40 3.76 13.37
CA LYS A 117 -8.28 4.04 14.81
C LYS A 117 -8.09 5.51 15.11
N LEU A 118 -7.29 6.24 14.32
CA LEU A 118 -7.18 7.70 14.47
C LEU A 118 -8.53 8.41 14.27
N VAL A 119 -9.36 7.92 13.35
CA VAL A 119 -10.73 8.45 13.16
C VAL A 119 -11.64 8.10 14.34
N GLU A 120 -11.56 6.87 14.86
CA GLU A 120 -12.31 6.44 16.04
C GLU A 120 -11.98 7.25 17.30
N GLU A 121 -10.70 7.61 17.49
CA GLU A 121 -10.24 8.49 18.58
C GLU A 121 -10.65 9.97 18.40
N GLY A 122 -11.27 10.29 17.25
CA GLY A 122 -11.94 11.56 16.99
C GLY A 122 -11.22 12.49 16.03
N VAL A 123 -10.12 12.05 15.38
CA VAL A 123 -9.46 12.87 14.34
C VAL A 123 -10.39 12.95 13.13
N PRO A 124 -10.77 14.17 12.68
CA PRO A 124 -11.67 14.29 11.53
C PRO A 124 -11.05 13.69 10.26
N LYS A 125 -11.82 12.84 9.56
CA LYS A 125 -11.40 12.18 8.32
C LYS A 125 -10.89 13.19 7.27
N GLU A 126 -11.50 14.36 7.21
CA GLU A 126 -11.10 15.46 6.33
C GLU A 126 -9.66 15.91 6.63
N HIS A 127 -9.28 16.07 7.90
CA HIS A 127 -7.92 16.48 8.25
C HIS A 127 -6.88 15.42 7.93
N LEU A 128 -7.18 14.12 8.16
CA LEU A 128 -6.29 13.03 7.74
C LEU A 128 -6.13 12.98 6.22
N ALA A 129 -7.21 13.20 5.45
CA ALA A 129 -7.14 13.28 4.00
C ALA A 129 -6.27 14.46 3.52
N LEU A 130 -6.34 15.60 4.23
CA LEU A 130 -5.51 16.77 3.93
C LEU A 130 -4.01 16.51 4.17
N LEU A 131 -3.64 15.62 5.09
CA LEU A 131 -2.24 15.22 5.27
C LEU A 131 -1.66 14.50 4.04
N ALA A 132 -2.51 13.92 3.18
CA ALA A 132 -2.05 13.28 1.94
C ALA A 132 -1.53 14.30 0.91
N VAL A 133 -2.02 15.54 0.92
CA VAL A 133 -1.63 16.59 -0.03
C VAL A 133 -0.12 16.89 0.03
N PRO A 134 0.47 17.25 1.19
CA PRO A 134 1.92 17.47 1.29
C PRO A 134 2.74 16.18 1.12
N MET A 135 2.14 15.00 1.28
CA MET A 135 2.84 13.73 1.02
C MET A 135 3.07 13.48 -0.47
N VAL A 136 2.27 14.04 -1.35
CA VAL A 136 2.32 13.70 -2.79
C VAL A 136 3.62 14.13 -3.46
N PRO A 137 4.15 15.36 -3.27
CA PRO A 137 5.48 15.71 -3.76
C PRO A 137 6.53 14.73 -3.26
N LEU A 138 6.46 14.35 -1.98
CA LEU A 138 7.35 13.36 -1.39
C LEU A 138 7.22 12.00 -2.10
N GLN A 139 6.01 11.52 -2.38
CA GLN A 139 5.76 10.25 -3.09
C GLN A 139 6.23 10.26 -4.56
N ILE A 140 6.31 11.43 -5.20
CA ILE A 140 6.83 11.56 -6.57
C ILE A 140 8.37 11.61 -6.56
N ILE A 141 8.95 12.35 -5.63
CA ILE A 141 10.39 12.56 -5.51
C ILE A 141 11.10 11.32 -4.95
N LEU A 142 10.52 10.65 -3.96
CA LEU A 142 11.15 9.51 -3.27
C LEU A 142 11.54 8.38 -4.23
N PRO A 143 10.68 7.87 -5.13
CA PRO A 143 11.07 6.85 -6.08
C PRO A 143 12.22 7.27 -6.99
N LEU A 144 12.31 8.56 -7.37
CA LEU A 144 13.41 9.06 -8.21
C LEU A 144 14.74 9.01 -7.44
N ILE A 145 14.74 9.35 -6.15
CA ILE A 145 15.93 9.27 -5.31
C ILE A 145 16.31 7.81 -5.02
N ILE A 146 15.33 7.02 -4.58
CA ILE A 146 15.50 5.60 -4.21
C ILE A 146 15.95 4.77 -5.42
N SER A 147 15.47 5.09 -6.62
CA SER A 147 15.83 4.35 -7.84
C SER A 147 17.34 4.32 -8.09
N LYS A 148 18.09 5.36 -7.69
CA LYS A 148 19.56 5.38 -7.77
C LYS A 148 20.20 4.30 -6.91
N TYR A 149 19.60 3.98 -5.78
CA TYR A 149 20.09 2.95 -4.85
C TYR A 149 19.60 1.54 -5.20
N THR A 150 18.45 1.43 -5.88
CA THR A 150 17.90 0.12 -6.30
C THR A 150 18.27 -0.27 -7.73
N ALA A 151 18.80 0.64 -8.55
CA ALA A 151 19.29 0.34 -9.90
C ALA A 151 20.58 -0.52 -9.92
N GLY A 152 21.22 -0.68 -8.76
CA GLY A 152 22.44 -1.49 -8.61
C GLY A 152 22.19 -3.00 -8.71
N PRO A 153 23.24 -3.81 -8.52
CA PRO A 153 23.16 -5.27 -8.67
C PRO A 153 22.31 -5.95 -7.59
N GLN A 154 22.09 -5.29 -6.45
CA GLN A 154 21.49 -5.91 -5.26
C GLN A 154 20.30 -5.11 -4.72
N PRO A 155 19.17 -5.03 -5.45
CA PRO A 155 18.00 -4.25 -5.05
C PRO A 155 17.34 -4.77 -3.75
N LEU A 156 17.38 -6.08 -3.48
CA LEU A 156 16.74 -6.67 -2.29
C LEU A 156 17.46 -6.31 -1.00
N ASN A 157 18.72 -5.86 -1.06
CA ASN A 157 19.40 -5.27 0.11
C ASN A 157 18.68 -4.03 0.64
N THR A 158 18.15 -3.20 -0.25
CA THR A 158 17.41 -1.99 0.13
C THR A 158 16.11 -2.37 0.84
N PHE A 159 15.40 -3.39 0.34
CA PHE A 159 14.23 -3.95 1.02
C PHE A 159 14.58 -4.48 2.42
N TYR A 160 15.63 -5.32 2.50
CA TYR A 160 16.06 -5.95 3.75
C TYR A 160 16.46 -4.93 4.82
N LYS A 161 17.14 -3.84 4.44
CA LYS A 161 17.55 -2.76 5.35
C LYS A 161 16.39 -1.87 5.76
N ALA A 162 15.42 -1.60 4.87
CA ALA A 162 14.27 -0.75 5.16
C ALA A 162 13.21 -1.43 6.05
N MET A 163 13.09 -2.76 5.97
CA MET A 163 12.13 -3.57 6.72
C MET A 163 12.11 -3.33 8.25
N PRO A 164 13.25 -3.39 8.98
CA PRO A 164 13.23 -3.20 10.43
C PRO A 164 12.77 -1.79 10.82
N PHE A 165 13.17 -0.74 10.08
CA PHE A 165 12.69 0.62 10.34
C PHE A 165 11.17 0.71 10.14
N ARG A 166 10.63 0.11 9.08
CA ARG A 166 9.19 0.09 8.84
C ARG A 166 8.41 -0.65 9.94
N LEU A 167 8.97 -1.73 10.50
CA LEU A 167 8.35 -2.46 11.61
C LEU A 167 8.31 -1.60 12.88
N LEU A 168 9.39 -0.88 13.19
CA LEU A 168 9.45 0.03 14.33
C LEU A 168 8.47 1.21 14.18
N LEU A 169 8.33 1.76 12.97
CA LEU A 169 7.31 2.78 12.68
C LEU A 169 5.88 2.26 12.91
N GLY A 170 5.65 0.94 12.80
CA GLY A 170 4.37 0.34 13.18
C GLY A 170 4.07 0.48 14.68
N LEU A 171 5.09 0.35 15.54
CA LEU A 171 4.94 0.61 16.99
C LEU A 171 4.80 2.11 17.27
N GLU A 172 5.50 2.96 16.52
CA GLU A 172 5.32 4.41 16.60
C GLU A 172 3.87 4.80 16.29
N PHE A 173 3.26 4.22 15.25
CA PHE A 173 1.85 4.46 14.95
C PHE A 173 0.91 3.99 16.06
N ALA A 174 1.17 2.82 16.64
CA ALA A 174 0.40 2.37 17.80
C ALA A 174 0.53 3.35 18.98
N PHE A 175 1.74 3.86 19.23
CA PHE A 175 1.97 4.89 20.25
C PHE A 175 1.24 6.21 19.92
N LEU A 176 1.24 6.64 18.66
CA LEU A 176 0.51 7.83 18.22
C LEU A 176 -0.99 7.68 18.47
N VAL A 177 -1.59 6.54 18.13
CA VAL A 177 -3.01 6.25 18.39
C VAL A 177 -3.32 6.33 19.89
N TRP A 178 -2.46 5.78 20.75
CA TRP A 178 -2.61 5.88 22.21
C TRP A 178 -2.47 7.30 22.75
N TRP A 179 -1.64 8.11 22.11
CA TRP A 179 -1.41 9.50 22.50
C TRP A 179 -2.55 10.44 22.06
N THR A 180 -3.20 10.15 20.93
CA THR A 180 -4.31 10.91 20.34
C THR A 180 -5.37 11.37 21.36
N PRO A 181 -6.04 10.49 22.14
CA PRO A 181 -7.08 10.92 23.06
C PRO A 181 -6.58 11.87 24.16
N LYS A 182 -5.29 11.79 24.53
CA LYS A 182 -4.70 12.66 25.57
C LYS A 182 -4.43 14.09 25.10
N VAL A 183 -4.39 14.29 23.79
CA VAL A 183 -4.10 15.57 23.14
C VAL A 183 -5.38 16.29 22.69
N LYS A 184 -6.52 15.60 22.74
CA LYS A 184 -7.82 16.13 22.34
C LYS A 184 -8.26 17.26 23.28
N HIS A 185 -8.57 18.42 22.71
CA HIS A 185 -9.17 19.56 23.41
C HIS A 185 -10.59 19.81 22.88
N GLU A 186 -11.41 20.62 23.57
CA GLU A 186 -12.82 20.87 23.21
C GLU A 186 -13.00 21.43 21.78
N GLY A 187 -12.00 22.10 21.22
CA GLY A 187 -11.97 22.62 19.84
C GLY A 187 -11.33 21.70 18.79
N GLY A 188 -10.99 20.45 19.13
CA GLY A 188 -10.30 19.50 18.26
C GLY A 188 -8.84 19.26 18.64
N PHE A 189 -7.99 18.99 17.65
CA PHE A 189 -6.58 18.71 17.86
C PHE A 189 -5.71 19.95 17.59
N PRO A 190 -4.68 20.19 18.43
CA PRO A 190 -3.75 21.29 18.22
C PRO A 190 -2.86 21.05 16.99
N VAL A 191 -2.36 22.14 16.39
CA VAL A 191 -1.55 22.09 15.16
C VAL A 191 -0.30 21.19 15.31
N TYR A 192 0.35 21.20 16.48
CA TYR A 192 1.54 20.38 16.71
C TYR A 192 1.26 18.87 16.57
N TYR A 193 0.05 18.42 16.91
CA TYR A 193 -0.34 17.02 16.76
C TYR A 193 -0.37 16.62 15.29
N TYR A 194 -0.98 17.46 14.44
CA TYR A 194 -1.00 17.23 13.00
C TYR A 194 0.41 17.27 12.38
N VAL A 195 1.31 18.12 12.88
CA VAL A 195 2.71 18.15 12.44
C VAL A 195 3.43 16.85 12.80
N VAL A 196 3.24 16.34 14.01
CA VAL A 196 3.84 15.04 14.42
C VAL A 196 3.29 13.89 13.57
N VAL A 197 1.97 13.83 13.38
CA VAL A 197 1.33 12.82 12.53
C VAL A 197 1.87 12.92 11.09
N LEU A 198 1.98 14.13 10.54
CA LEU A 198 2.53 14.36 9.21
C LEU A 198 3.97 13.84 9.08
N LEU A 199 4.84 14.16 10.04
CA LEU A 199 6.23 13.71 10.04
C LEU A 199 6.33 12.18 10.17
N SER A 200 5.52 11.58 11.02
CA SER A 200 5.45 10.11 11.18
C SER A 200 5.02 9.44 9.87
N TYR A 201 3.97 9.95 9.21
CA TYR A 201 3.58 9.48 7.89
C TYR A 201 4.68 9.69 6.85
N ALA A 202 5.41 10.82 6.85
CA ALA A 202 6.53 11.03 5.93
C ALA A 202 7.63 9.96 6.11
N LEU A 203 8.01 9.66 7.35
CA LEU A 203 9.00 8.62 7.66
C LEU A 203 8.51 7.24 7.22
N HIS A 204 7.24 6.93 7.48
CA HIS A 204 6.61 5.70 7.00
C HIS A 204 6.66 5.59 5.47
N GLN A 205 6.31 6.66 4.76
CA GLN A 205 6.38 6.70 3.30
C GLN A 205 7.79 6.41 2.77
N ILE A 206 8.84 6.95 3.38
CA ILE A 206 10.23 6.68 2.96
C ILE A 206 10.53 5.18 3.01
N THR A 207 10.21 4.52 4.12
CA THR A 207 10.46 3.07 4.27
C THR A 207 9.57 2.23 3.36
N LEU A 208 8.30 2.62 3.18
CA LEU A 208 7.34 1.96 2.30
C LEU A 208 7.79 2.01 0.84
N TYR A 209 8.17 3.19 0.34
CA TYR A 209 8.65 3.35 -1.03
C TYR A 209 10.01 2.70 -1.25
N SER A 210 10.89 2.68 -0.24
CA SER A 210 12.18 1.97 -0.32
C SER A 210 11.98 0.48 -0.60
N MET A 211 11.04 -0.14 0.12
CA MET A 211 10.67 -1.55 -0.09
C MET A 211 9.96 -1.76 -1.43
N TYR A 212 9.02 -0.90 -1.78
CA TYR A 212 8.25 -1.02 -3.02
C TYR A 212 9.15 -0.92 -4.26
N VAL A 213 10.00 0.12 -4.34
CA VAL A 213 10.90 0.32 -5.47
C VAL A 213 11.95 -0.80 -5.56
N ALA A 214 12.42 -1.33 -4.42
CA ALA A 214 13.33 -2.47 -4.40
C ALA A 214 12.71 -3.74 -5.03
N ILE A 215 11.46 -4.07 -4.69
CA ILE A 215 10.76 -5.21 -5.32
C ILE A 215 10.56 -4.95 -6.81
N MET A 216 10.12 -3.75 -7.20
CA MET A 216 9.90 -3.41 -8.61
C MET A 216 11.18 -3.50 -9.43
N ALA A 217 12.30 -2.99 -8.89
CA ALA A 217 13.62 -3.08 -9.51
C ALA A 217 14.08 -4.54 -9.65
N PHE A 218 13.85 -5.36 -8.61
CA PHE A 218 14.17 -6.78 -8.67
C PHE A 218 13.32 -7.53 -9.70
N ASN A 219 12.00 -7.33 -9.71
CA ASN A 219 11.07 -7.92 -10.67
C ASN A 219 11.47 -7.58 -12.11
N ALA A 220 11.82 -6.32 -12.37
CA ALA A 220 12.29 -5.88 -13.69
C ALA A 220 13.62 -6.54 -14.08
N LYS A 221 14.52 -6.75 -13.12
CA LYS A 221 15.83 -7.36 -13.35
C LYS A 221 15.77 -8.87 -13.64
N VAL A 222 14.91 -9.60 -12.93
CA VAL A 222 14.83 -11.08 -13.05
C VAL A 222 13.90 -11.54 -14.17
N SER A 223 12.98 -10.68 -14.60
CA SER A 223 12.06 -11.02 -15.69
C SER A 223 12.81 -11.16 -17.01
N ASP A 224 12.64 -12.31 -17.67
CA ASP A 224 13.23 -12.58 -18.99
C ASP A 224 12.73 -11.53 -20.01
N PRO A 225 13.62 -10.81 -20.72
CA PRO A 225 13.24 -9.78 -21.68
C PRO A 225 12.27 -10.24 -22.76
N LEU A 226 12.30 -11.53 -23.14
CA LEU A 226 11.46 -12.09 -24.20
C LEU A 226 10.00 -12.27 -23.76
N ILE A 227 9.77 -12.50 -22.47
CA ILE A 227 8.44 -12.74 -21.87
C ILE A 227 8.21 -11.79 -20.69
N GLY A 228 8.90 -10.65 -20.71
CA GLY A 228 9.03 -9.76 -19.57
C GLY A 228 7.71 -9.16 -19.13
N GLY A 229 6.80 -8.90 -20.07
CA GLY A 229 5.45 -8.42 -19.77
C GLY A 229 4.65 -9.39 -18.91
N THR A 230 4.50 -10.65 -19.35
CA THR A 230 3.75 -11.69 -18.62
C THR A 230 4.42 -12.01 -17.28
N TYR A 231 5.74 -12.10 -17.27
CA TYR A 231 6.51 -12.43 -16.07
C TYR A 231 6.44 -11.31 -15.01
N MET A 232 6.71 -10.05 -15.39
CA MET A 232 6.58 -8.92 -14.46
C MET A 232 5.15 -8.80 -13.92
N THR A 233 4.14 -9.02 -14.77
CA THR A 233 2.73 -8.97 -14.35
C THR A 233 2.41 -10.02 -13.30
N LEU A 234 2.87 -11.27 -13.48
CA LEU A 234 2.73 -12.33 -12.49
C LEU A 234 3.36 -11.94 -11.15
N LEU A 235 4.64 -11.51 -11.15
CA LEU A 235 5.35 -11.16 -9.92
C LEU A 235 4.72 -9.97 -9.19
N ASN A 236 4.26 -8.97 -9.94
CA ASN A 236 3.54 -7.81 -9.37
C ASN A 236 2.19 -8.23 -8.79
N THR A 237 1.49 -9.18 -9.43
CA THR A 237 0.23 -9.72 -8.93
C THR A 237 0.43 -10.41 -7.59
N VAL A 238 1.44 -11.28 -7.47
CA VAL A 238 1.77 -11.95 -6.20
C VAL A 238 2.23 -10.95 -5.13
N SER A 239 3.02 -9.94 -5.50
CA SER A 239 3.44 -8.86 -4.58
C SER A 239 2.27 -8.02 -4.04
N ASN A 240 1.28 -7.73 -4.90
CA ASN A 240 0.06 -7.01 -4.51
C ASN A 240 -0.82 -7.89 -3.62
N LEU A 241 -1.00 -9.15 -3.98
CA LEU A 241 -1.73 -10.12 -3.15
C LEU A 241 -1.11 -10.23 -1.76
N GLY A 242 0.23 -10.31 -1.69
CA GLY A 242 1.00 -10.35 -0.44
C GLY A 242 0.81 -9.16 0.48
N GLY A 243 0.35 -8.01 -0.03
CA GLY A 243 -0.04 -6.86 0.80
C GLY A 243 -1.52 -6.84 1.18
N ASN A 244 -2.38 -7.31 0.27
CA ASN A 244 -3.83 -7.26 0.47
C ASN A 244 -4.33 -8.33 1.45
N TRP A 245 -3.91 -9.60 1.31
CA TRP A 245 -4.43 -10.66 2.16
C TRP A 245 -4.10 -10.43 3.65
N PRO A 246 -2.90 -9.98 4.08
CA PRO A 246 -2.65 -9.71 5.48
C PRO A 246 -3.48 -8.54 5.99
N SER A 247 -3.67 -7.51 5.16
CA SER A 247 -4.50 -6.34 5.50
C SER A 247 -5.97 -6.73 5.70
N THR A 248 -6.51 -7.63 4.88
CA THR A 248 -7.87 -8.16 5.05
C THR A 248 -7.99 -8.98 6.33
N VAL A 249 -7.00 -9.84 6.63
CA VAL A 249 -6.99 -10.64 7.86
C VAL A 249 -6.87 -9.74 9.10
N ALA A 250 -6.04 -8.71 9.05
CA ALA A 250 -5.90 -7.70 10.10
C ALA A 250 -7.22 -7.01 10.43
N LEU A 251 -7.89 -6.47 9.41
CA LEU A 251 -9.21 -5.85 9.56
C LEU A 251 -10.25 -6.82 10.13
N TRP A 252 -10.25 -8.07 9.66
CA TRP A 252 -11.16 -9.10 10.17
C TRP A 252 -10.87 -9.44 11.64
N LEU A 253 -9.60 -9.59 12.03
CA LEU A 253 -9.19 -9.85 13.40
C LEU A 253 -9.57 -8.70 14.34
N ALA A 254 -9.37 -7.45 13.92
CA ALA A 254 -9.77 -6.28 14.69
C ALA A 254 -11.28 -6.31 15.01
N VAL A 255 -12.12 -6.64 14.02
CA VAL A 255 -13.57 -6.78 14.19
C VAL A 255 -13.92 -7.99 15.05
N PHE A 256 -13.27 -9.13 14.83
CA PHE A 256 -13.53 -10.35 15.59
C PHE A 256 -13.19 -10.20 17.08
N LEU A 257 -12.04 -9.62 17.40
CA LEU A 257 -11.62 -9.34 18.79
C LEU A 257 -12.58 -8.37 19.48
N TYR A 258 -13.10 -7.38 18.74
CA TYR A 258 -14.14 -6.48 19.23
C TYR A 258 -15.43 -7.24 19.59
N LEU A 259 -15.92 -8.11 18.69
CA LEU A 259 -17.14 -8.90 18.91
C LEU A 259 -16.99 -9.93 20.04
N GLN A 260 -15.86 -10.65 20.09
CA GLN A 260 -15.59 -11.60 21.17
C GLN A 260 -15.57 -10.93 22.54
N ARG A 261 -15.08 -9.68 22.63
CA ARG A 261 -15.10 -8.95 23.90
C ARG A 261 -16.51 -8.58 24.34
N ILE A 262 -17.39 -8.24 23.41
CA ILE A 262 -18.82 -8.01 23.70
C ILE A 262 -19.46 -9.31 24.21
N LEU A 263 -19.16 -10.44 23.58
CA LEU A 263 -19.71 -11.75 23.94
C LEU A 263 -19.14 -12.31 25.25
N ASN A 264 -17.85 -12.12 25.55
CA ASN A 264 -17.25 -12.56 26.82
C ASN A 264 -17.59 -11.64 28.01
N ALA A 265 -18.00 -10.40 27.74
CA ALA A 265 -18.63 -9.54 28.75
C ALA A 265 -20.08 -9.97 29.07
N SER A 266 -20.60 -11.06 28.48
CA SER A 266 -22.00 -11.51 28.59
C SER A 266 -22.37 -12.29 29.85
N THR A 267 -21.75 -12.01 30.99
CA THR A 267 -22.52 -11.94 32.24
C THR A 267 -23.21 -10.58 32.40
N SER A 268 -23.01 -9.65 31.46
CA SER A 268 -23.50 -8.27 31.49
C SER A 268 -23.82 -7.71 30.08
N ALA A 269 -24.26 -8.53 29.12
CA ALA A 269 -24.70 -8.06 27.80
C ALA A 269 -25.87 -7.06 27.88
N SER A 270 -26.72 -7.20 28.90
CA SER A 270 -27.77 -6.23 29.25
C SER A 270 -27.21 -4.91 29.77
N LEU A 271 -26.08 -4.94 30.47
CA LEU A 271 -25.44 -3.77 31.08
C LEU A 271 -24.75 -2.88 30.03
N PHE A 272 -24.22 -3.46 28.95
CA PHE A 272 -23.58 -2.70 27.86
C PHE A 272 -24.60 -1.87 27.07
N GLN A 273 -25.73 -2.47 26.65
CA GLN A 273 -26.81 -1.72 25.99
C GLN A 273 -27.43 -0.66 26.91
N LEU A 274 -27.51 -0.91 28.23
CA LEU A 274 -27.92 0.07 29.23
C LEU A 274 -26.88 1.19 29.40
N CYS A 275 -25.58 0.89 29.36
CA CYS A 275 -24.51 1.89 29.47
C CYS A 275 -24.47 2.81 28.23
N THR A 276 -24.61 2.26 27.01
CA THR A 276 -24.68 3.07 25.78
C THR A 276 -25.98 3.90 25.71
N LYS A 277 -27.11 3.39 26.21
CA LYS A 277 -28.37 4.14 26.32
C LYS A 277 -28.39 5.16 27.46
N ALA A 278 -27.61 4.97 28.52
CA ALA A 278 -27.51 5.87 29.67
C ALA A 278 -26.39 6.92 29.53
N GLY A 279 -25.71 7.00 28.37
CA GLY A 279 -24.64 7.97 28.13
C GLY A 279 -23.31 7.66 28.83
N GLY A 280 -23.11 6.42 29.29
CA GLY A 280 -21.88 5.99 29.96
C GLY A 280 -20.76 5.59 28.98
N SER A 281 -19.53 5.97 29.29
CA SER A 281 -18.34 5.54 28.55
C SER A 281 -17.89 4.15 29.02
N CYS A 282 -18.22 3.10 28.26
CA CYS A 282 -17.67 1.76 28.49
C CYS A 282 -16.16 1.76 28.25
N VAL A 283 -15.38 1.81 29.33
CA VAL A 283 -13.91 1.83 29.27
C VAL A 283 -13.38 0.44 28.89
N THR A 284 -12.96 0.29 27.63
CA THR A 284 -12.25 -0.87 27.12
C THR A 284 -10.78 -0.80 27.55
N THR A 285 -10.41 -1.54 28.60
CA THR A 285 -9.05 -1.52 29.20
C THR A 285 -7.89 -2.03 28.33
N LEU A 286 -8.14 -2.57 27.13
CA LEU A 286 -7.11 -2.98 26.17
C LEU A 286 -7.76 -3.13 24.78
N ASP A 287 -7.42 -2.28 23.82
CA ASP A 287 -7.93 -2.37 22.44
C ASP A 287 -7.18 -3.49 21.67
N GLY A 288 -7.93 -4.31 20.93
CA GLY A 288 -7.37 -5.39 20.10
C GLY A 288 -6.33 -4.89 19.10
N TYR A 289 -6.43 -3.63 18.67
CA TYR A 289 -5.46 -3.00 17.79
C TYR A 289 -4.03 -2.97 18.37
N TYR A 290 -3.86 -2.71 19.67
CA TYR A 290 -2.52 -2.67 20.27
C TYR A 290 -1.89 -4.06 20.34
N VAL A 291 -2.70 -5.06 20.68
CA VAL A 291 -2.26 -6.47 20.71
C VAL A 291 -1.90 -6.93 19.31
N GLU A 292 -2.75 -6.64 18.33
CA GLU A 292 -2.53 -6.97 16.92
C GLU A 292 -1.26 -6.30 16.38
N SER A 293 -1.06 -5.02 16.67
CA SER A 293 0.14 -4.26 16.25
C SER A 293 1.43 -4.90 16.77
N VAL A 294 1.45 -5.31 18.04
CA VAL A 294 2.61 -5.99 18.64
C VAL A 294 2.82 -7.37 18.01
N ILE A 295 1.76 -8.15 17.78
CA ILE A 295 1.85 -9.47 17.13
C ILE A 295 2.39 -9.34 15.71
N CYS A 296 1.86 -8.41 14.92
CA CYS A 296 2.33 -8.12 13.55
C CYS A 296 3.83 -7.79 13.57
N VAL A 297 4.28 -6.91 14.47
CA VAL A 297 5.69 -6.54 14.56
C VAL A 297 6.58 -7.73 14.94
N ILE A 298 6.15 -8.57 15.90
CA ILE A 298 6.88 -9.80 16.28
C ILE A 298 6.98 -10.76 15.09
N LEU A 299 5.87 -11.01 14.38
CA LEU A 299 5.86 -11.84 13.18
C LEU A 299 6.74 -11.26 12.07
N GLY A 300 6.74 -9.94 11.91
CA GLY A 300 7.57 -9.22 10.95
C GLY A 300 9.06 -9.35 11.24
N PHE A 301 9.48 -9.18 12.50
CA PHE A 301 10.86 -9.41 12.91
C PHE A 301 11.24 -10.88 12.78
N GLY A 302 10.36 -11.81 13.15
CA GLY A 302 10.55 -13.24 12.92
C GLY A 302 10.79 -13.57 11.45
N TRP A 303 9.97 -13.00 10.55
CA TRP A 303 10.17 -13.13 9.10
C TRP A 303 11.51 -12.54 8.67
N TRP A 304 11.86 -11.34 9.16
CA TRP A 304 13.11 -10.67 8.82
C TRP A 304 14.36 -11.44 9.24
N PHE A 305 14.36 -12.08 10.41
CA PHE A 305 15.47 -12.92 10.89
C PHE A 305 15.55 -14.26 10.16
N LEU A 306 14.41 -14.94 9.95
CA LEU A 306 14.39 -16.32 9.44
C LEU A 306 14.40 -16.39 7.90
N LEU A 307 13.59 -15.55 7.26
CA LEU A 307 13.34 -15.58 5.82
C LEU A 307 14.03 -14.42 5.08
N GLY A 308 14.32 -13.32 5.76
CA GLY A 308 15.04 -12.17 5.20
C GLY A 308 16.41 -12.51 4.59
N PRO A 309 17.28 -13.33 5.22
CA PRO A 309 18.55 -13.73 4.62
C PRO A 309 18.37 -14.56 3.33
N LYS A 310 17.37 -15.46 3.31
CA LYS A 310 17.01 -16.23 2.11
C LYS A 310 16.49 -15.31 1.02
N PHE A 311 15.66 -14.34 1.37
CA PHE A 311 15.13 -13.33 0.44
C PHE A 311 16.25 -12.53 -0.22
N LYS A 312 17.21 -12.02 0.56
CA LYS A 312 18.39 -11.34 0.02
C LYS A 312 19.19 -12.24 -0.93
N LYS A 313 19.43 -13.50 -0.54
CA LYS A 313 20.25 -14.45 -1.31
C LYS A 313 19.71 -14.73 -2.71
N LEU A 314 18.40 -14.60 -2.93
CA LEU A 314 17.79 -14.76 -4.25
C LEU A 314 18.36 -13.77 -5.29
N GLN A 315 18.83 -12.60 -4.87
CA GLN A 315 19.42 -11.63 -5.80
C GLN A 315 20.81 -12.02 -6.31
N ASP A 316 21.46 -12.96 -5.63
CA ASP A 316 22.77 -13.48 -5.98
C ASP A 316 22.67 -14.73 -6.86
N GLU A 317 21.46 -15.25 -7.10
CA GLU A 317 21.24 -16.31 -8.07
C GLU A 317 21.50 -15.84 -9.51
N GLY A 318 22.16 -16.68 -10.30
CA GLY A 318 22.48 -16.38 -11.70
C GLY A 318 21.22 -16.23 -12.55
N GLN A 319 21.32 -15.47 -13.65
CA GLN A 319 20.18 -15.25 -14.56
C GLN A 319 19.56 -16.55 -15.10
N THR A 320 20.33 -17.65 -15.16
CA THR A 320 19.85 -18.96 -15.57
C THR A 320 18.80 -19.56 -14.64
N SER A 321 18.79 -19.19 -13.35
CA SER A 321 17.75 -19.59 -12.39
C SER A 321 16.40 -18.92 -12.66
N TRP A 322 16.41 -17.78 -13.37
CA TRP A 322 15.24 -16.92 -13.57
C TRP A 322 14.68 -16.98 -14.98
N LYS A 323 15.43 -17.53 -15.95
CA LYS A 323 14.99 -17.71 -17.35
C LYS A 323 14.39 -19.10 -17.56
N CYS A 324 13.24 -19.18 -18.23
CA CYS A 324 12.65 -20.46 -18.58
C CYS A 324 13.57 -21.24 -19.53
N LYS A 325 13.91 -22.48 -19.17
CA LYS A 325 14.56 -23.40 -20.10
C LYS A 325 13.53 -23.80 -21.16
N ARG A 326 13.75 -23.37 -22.40
CA ARG A 326 12.92 -23.77 -23.53
C ARG A 326 13.24 -25.22 -23.87
N THR A 327 12.28 -26.11 -23.64
CA THR A 327 12.25 -27.40 -24.35
C THR A 327 11.86 -27.11 -25.79
N ASN A 328 12.85 -27.22 -26.69
CA ASN A 328 12.60 -27.33 -28.12
C ASN A 328 11.78 -28.58 -28.42
#